data_AF-A0A9X0D614-F1
#
_entry.id   AF-A0A9X0D614-F1
#
_cell.length_a   1.000
_cell.length_b   1.000
_cell.length_c   1.000
_cell.angle_alpha   90.00
_cell.angle_beta   90.00
_cell.angle_gamma   90.00
#
_symmetry.space_group_name_H-M   'P 1'
#
loop_
_entity.id
_entity.type
_entity.pdbx_description
1 polymer ?
#
loop_
_entity_poly.entity_id
_entity_poly.type
_entity_poly.pdbx_seq_one_letter_code
_entity_poly.pdbx_strand_id
1 'polypeptide(L)'
;MKVSLNDFTEGTTCLNDTFSAKLQAHFTWSFSTAFYPGESRFSTMLAERIRMATGLKLENGGKFQITSYPQNVGYKNHTDCIVGYRDKRDRFATILVYLRDVDEGGETKFPQLGISVKPRKGLALIWNSMNSRGECDPSSLHNAAKVIKGHKFIIQRWYYYHSFPALGKRPPQPKLPQRGTYQPRVSCDEYEQGSCRWYDEWNYDHIVDYTANLENLI
;
A
#
# COMPACT_ATOMS: atom_id res chain seq x y z
N MET A 1 4.46 -24.28 11.55
CA MET A 1 4.14 -24.97 10.28
C MET A 1 5.33 -24.85 9.36
N LYS A 2 5.77 -25.94 8.70
CA LYS A 2 6.77 -25.87 7.62
C LYS A 2 6.02 -25.69 6.29
N VAL A 3 6.46 -24.75 5.47
CA VAL A 3 5.93 -24.51 4.12
C VAL A 3 6.64 -25.46 3.15
N SER A 4 5.90 -26.03 2.21
CA SER A 4 6.38 -26.91 1.14
C SER A 4 6.00 -26.36 -0.24
N LEU A 5 6.58 -26.91 -1.32
CA LEU A 5 6.23 -26.50 -2.69
C LEU A 5 4.75 -26.76 -3.03
N ASN A 6 4.10 -27.73 -2.37
CA ASN A 6 2.68 -28.04 -2.57
C ASN A 6 1.75 -27.00 -1.92
N ASP A 7 2.28 -26.11 -1.09
CA ASP A 7 1.51 -25.05 -0.43
C ASP A 7 1.38 -23.79 -1.30
N PHE A 8 1.91 -23.82 -2.53
CA PHE A 8 1.83 -22.72 -3.50
C PHE A 8 0.86 -23.06 -4.63
N THR A 9 0.21 -22.03 -5.18
CA THR A 9 -0.53 -22.15 -6.44
C THR A 9 0.45 -22.42 -7.57
N GLU A 10 0.19 -23.46 -8.38
CA GLU A 10 1.07 -23.91 -9.45
C GLU A 10 1.52 -22.76 -10.37
N GLY A 11 2.82 -22.70 -10.67
CA GLY A 11 3.40 -21.65 -11.51
C GLY A 11 3.52 -20.28 -10.85
N THR A 12 3.23 -20.16 -9.55
CA THR A 12 3.29 -18.89 -8.82
C THR A 12 4.07 -19.00 -7.51
N THR A 13 4.34 -17.86 -6.88
CA THR A 13 4.84 -17.77 -5.50
C THR A 13 3.72 -17.46 -4.49
N CYS A 14 2.45 -17.46 -4.92
CA CYS A 14 1.31 -17.30 -4.02
C CYS A 14 1.06 -18.58 -3.25
N LEU A 15 0.79 -18.47 -1.94
CA LEU A 15 0.28 -19.60 -1.17
C LEU A 15 -1.13 -19.98 -1.66
N ASN A 16 -1.42 -21.28 -1.74
CA ASN A 16 -2.72 -21.77 -2.13
C ASN A 16 -3.79 -21.43 -1.07
N ASP A 17 -5.06 -21.58 -1.45
CA ASP A 17 -6.22 -21.26 -0.62
C ASP A 17 -6.24 -22.04 0.71
N THR A 18 -5.93 -23.33 0.64
CA THR A 18 -5.98 -24.27 1.75
C THR A 18 -4.94 -23.93 2.81
N PHE A 19 -3.71 -23.63 2.41
CA PHE A 19 -2.64 -23.25 3.32
C PHE A 19 -2.82 -21.82 3.84
N SER A 20 -3.29 -20.90 2.99
CA SER A 20 -3.63 -19.53 3.40
C SER A 20 -4.71 -19.51 4.48
N ALA A 21 -5.76 -20.33 4.36
CA ALA A 21 -6.81 -20.46 5.36
C ALA A 21 -6.27 -20.97 6.71
N LYS A 22 -5.32 -21.93 6.69
CA LYS A 22 -4.63 -22.39 7.90
C LYS A 22 -3.81 -21.28 8.55
N LEU A 23 -3.09 -20.47 7.75
CA LEU A 23 -2.31 -19.35 8.26
C LEU A 23 -3.19 -18.23 8.83
N GLN A 24 -4.39 -18.02 8.26
CA GLN A 24 -5.25 -16.90 8.65
C GLN A 24 -5.55 -16.88 10.16
N ALA A 25 -5.74 -18.06 10.77
CA ALA A 25 -5.99 -18.19 12.21
C ALA A 25 -4.76 -17.92 13.09
N HIS A 26 -3.56 -17.94 12.53
CA HIS A 26 -2.29 -17.81 13.28
C HIS A 26 -1.64 -16.43 13.15
N PHE A 27 -2.11 -15.60 12.22
CA PHE A 27 -1.52 -14.29 11.93
C PHE A 27 -2.55 -13.18 11.99
N THR A 28 -2.06 -11.99 12.31
CA THR A 28 -2.83 -10.76 12.17
C THR A 28 -2.48 -10.11 10.83
N TRP A 29 -3.49 -9.59 10.15
CA TRP A 29 -3.35 -9.11 8.78
C TRP A 29 -3.65 -7.62 8.70
N SER A 30 -2.81 -6.91 7.94
CA SER A 30 -3.16 -5.60 7.39
C SER A 30 -3.60 -5.79 5.94
N PHE A 31 -4.57 -5.00 5.50
CA PHE A 31 -5.06 -5.07 4.13
C PHE A 31 -4.51 -3.91 3.32
N SER A 32 -4.05 -4.17 2.10
CA SER A 32 -3.50 -3.13 1.24
C SER A 32 -3.95 -3.28 -0.20
N THR A 33 -4.31 -2.15 -0.81
CA THR A 33 -4.54 -2.04 -2.25
C THR A 33 -3.74 -0.87 -2.82
N ALA A 34 -3.69 -0.74 -4.14
CA ALA A 34 -3.00 0.35 -4.80
C ALA A 34 -3.81 0.92 -5.94
N PHE A 35 -3.61 2.22 -6.19
CA PHE A 35 -4.11 2.92 -7.36
C PHE A 35 -3.01 3.84 -7.89
N TYR A 36 -3.10 4.24 -9.15
CA TYR A 36 -2.04 4.97 -9.82
C TYR A 36 -2.44 6.43 -10.10
N PRO A 37 -1.47 7.36 -10.11
CA PRO A 37 -1.67 8.71 -10.59
C PRO A 37 -2.31 8.71 -12.00
N GLY A 38 -3.32 9.55 -12.21
CA GLY A 38 -4.01 9.67 -13.50
C GLY A 38 -5.18 8.72 -13.71
N GLU A 39 -5.35 7.68 -12.89
CA GLU A 39 -6.48 6.73 -13.03
C GLU A 39 -7.84 7.30 -12.62
N SER A 40 -7.86 8.36 -11.82
CA SER A 40 -9.09 9.04 -11.43
C SER A 40 -8.83 10.52 -11.19
N ARG A 41 -9.91 11.31 -11.17
CA ARG A 41 -9.84 12.73 -10.76
C ARG A 41 -9.21 12.87 -9.37
N PHE A 42 -9.53 11.95 -8.46
CA PHE A 42 -8.96 11.94 -7.11
C PHE A 42 -7.44 11.71 -7.12
N SER A 43 -6.95 10.70 -7.85
CA SER A 43 -5.52 10.38 -7.86
C SER A 43 -4.68 11.50 -8.48
N THR A 44 -5.21 12.13 -9.53
CA THR A 44 -4.62 13.33 -10.16
C THR A 44 -4.58 14.51 -9.18
N MET A 45 -5.70 14.83 -8.53
CA MET A 45 -5.77 15.94 -7.58
C MET A 45 -4.86 15.73 -6.38
N LEU A 46 -4.81 14.51 -5.82
CA LEU A 46 -3.95 14.19 -4.68
C LEU A 46 -2.47 14.30 -5.06
N ALA A 47 -2.08 13.79 -6.22
CA ALA A 47 -0.72 13.90 -6.73
C ALA A 47 -0.30 15.38 -6.87
N GLU A 48 -1.17 16.21 -7.41
CA GLU A 48 -0.91 17.63 -7.60
C GLU A 48 -0.83 18.40 -6.28
N ARG A 49 -1.70 18.09 -5.31
CA ARG A 49 -1.61 18.68 -3.96
C ARG A 49 -0.29 18.34 -3.27
N ILE A 50 0.18 17.10 -3.40
CA ILE A 50 1.50 16.70 -2.87
C ILE A 50 2.60 17.51 -3.57
N ARG A 51 2.57 17.62 -4.90
CA ARG A 51 3.54 18.42 -5.66
C ARG A 51 3.58 19.86 -5.18
N MET A 52 2.41 20.49 -5.03
CA MET A 52 2.29 21.87 -4.57
C MET A 52 2.81 22.07 -3.14
N ALA A 53 2.58 21.12 -2.24
CA ALA A 53 3.00 21.22 -0.85
C ALA A 53 4.50 20.92 -0.63
N THR A 54 5.11 20.10 -1.48
CA THR A 54 6.45 19.52 -1.25
C THR A 54 7.49 19.90 -2.29
N GLY A 55 7.07 20.36 -3.47
CA GLY A 55 7.93 20.52 -4.63
C GLY A 55 8.35 19.20 -5.31
N LEU A 56 7.93 18.04 -4.79
CA LEU A 56 8.27 16.74 -5.37
C LEU A 56 7.59 16.56 -6.74
N LYS A 57 8.41 16.23 -7.75
CA LYS A 57 7.96 16.03 -9.13
C LYS A 57 7.00 14.85 -9.26
N LEU A 58 5.92 15.02 -10.03
CA LEU A 58 4.87 14.01 -10.19
C LEU A 58 5.41 12.69 -10.73
N GLU A 59 6.31 12.78 -11.70
CA GLU A 59 6.94 11.68 -12.42
C GLU A 59 7.93 10.86 -11.58
N ASN A 60 8.35 11.39 -10.43
CA ASN A 60 9.20 10.69 -9.47
C ASN A 60 8.38 9.92 -8.42
N GLY A 61 7.07 10.14 -8.34
CA GLY A 61 6.22 9.44 -7.38
C GLY A 61 5.68 8.12 -7.93
N GLY A 62 5.79 7.06 -7.15
CA GLY A 62 5.20 5.76 -7.47
C GLY A 62 3.67 5.71 -7.34
N LYS A 63 3.13 4.49 -7.30
CA LYS A 63 1.73 4.22 -6.98
C LYS A 63 1.32 4.77 -5.61
N PHE A 64 0.04 5.08 -5.47
CA PHE A 64 -0.56 5.27 -4.16
C PHE A 64 -0.91 3.91 -3.58
N GLN A 65 -0.62 3.72 -2.30
CA GLN A 65 -1.03 2.54 -1.56
C GLN A 65 -2.01 2.96 -0.47
N ILE A 66 -3.18 2.31 -0.43
CA ILE A 66 -4.09 2.39 0.70
C ILE A 66 -3.84 1.18 1.59
N THR A 67 -3.67 1.41 2.88
CA THR A 67 -3.49 0.33 3.86
C THR A 67 -4.43 0.54 5.04
N SER A 68 -5.06 -0.56 5.48
CA SER A 68 -5.86 -0.59 6.70
C SER A 68 -5.24 -1.52 7.75
N TYR A 69 -5.31 -1.08 9.00
CA TYR A 69 -4.90 -1.86 10.17
C TYR A 69 -6.11 -2.04 11.10
N PRO A 70 -6.58 -3.28 11.28
CA PRO A 70 -7.56 -3.58 12.30
C PRO A 70 -7.00 -3.46 13.71
N GLN A 71 -7.90 -3.59 14.68
CA GLN A 71 -7.53 -3.67 16.09
C GLN A 71 -6.48 -4.78 16.30
N ASN A 72 -5.52 -4.51 17.17
CA ASN A 72 -4.34 -5.33 17.49
C ASN A 72 -3.31 -5.51 16.36
N VAL A 73 -3.51 -4.87 15.21
CA VAL A 73 -2.59 -4.94 14.07
C VAL A 73 -1.76 -3.67 13.99
N GLY A 74 -0.47 -3.84 13.69
CA GLY A 74 0.48 -2.78 13.42
C GLY A 74 1.50 -3.26 12.38
N TYR A 75 2.56 -2.49 12.18
CA TYR A 75 3.64 -2.85 11.28
C TYR A 75 4.98 -2.63 11.95
N LYS A 76 5.88 -3.61 11.81
CA LYS A 76 7.16 -3.63 12.51
C LYS A 76 8.09 -2.48 12.09
N ASN A 77 9.15 -2.30 12.88
CA ASN A 77 10.25 -1.40 12.55
C ASN A 77 10.82 -1.74 11.18
N HIS A 78 10.91 -0.72 10.33
CA HIS A 78 11.50 -0.80 9.00
C HIS A 78 11.90 0.60 8.53
N THR A 79 12.73 0.64 7.51
CA THR A 79 12.98 1.83 6.69
C THR A 79 12.28 1.64 5.35
N ASP A 80 11.92 2.75 4.71
CA ASP A 80 11.37 2.70 3.35
C ASP A 80 12.44 2.45 2.29
N CYS A 81 13.70 2.55 2.69
CA CYS A 81 14.87 2.22 1.90
C CYS A 81 15.70 1.11 2.56
N ILE A 82 16.69 0.56 1.85
CA ILE A 82 17.55 -0.51 2.34
C ILE A 82 18.83 0.10 2.93
N VAL A 83 19.01 -0.04 4.25
CA VAL A 83 20.23 0.42 4.93
C VAL A 83 21.42 -0.44 4.49
N GLY A 84 22.54 0.21 4.16
CA GLY A 84 23.78 -0.46 3.75
C GLY A 84 23.81 -0.93 2.29
N TYR A 85 22.74 -0.73 1.52
CA TYR A 85 22.70 -1.01 0.09
C TYR A 85 22.27 0.25 -0.67
N ARG A 86 22.90 0.50 -1.82
CA ARG A 86 22.54 1.63 -2.70
C ARG A 86 21.81 1.09 -3.93
N ASP A 87 20.48 0.96 -3.83
CA ASP A 87 19.65 0.76 -5.03
C ASP A 87 19.24 2.13 -5.59
N LYS A 88 19.41 2.30 -6.91
CA LYS A 88 18.92 3.46 -7.64
C LYS A 88 17.40 3.59 -7.59
N ARG A 89 16.68 2.48 -7.43
CA ARG A 89 15.21 2.38 -7.31
C ARG A 89 14.71 2.53 -5.88
N ASP A 90 15.56 2.94 -4.96
CA ASP A 90 15.17 3.03 -3.56
C ASP A 90 14.38 4.31 -3.24
N ARG A 91 13.61 4.26 -2.17
CA ARG A 91 12.62 5.29 -1.85
C ARG A 91 13.31 6.48 -1.21
N PHE A 92 13.31 7.62 -1.89
CA PHE A 92 13.93 8.86 -1.46
C PHE A 92 13.09 9.58 -0.38
N ALA A 93 11.78 9.65 -0.58
CA ALA A 93 10.87 10.30 0.36
C ALA A 93 9.54 9.57 0.44
N THR A 94 8.86 9.74 1.57
CA THR A 94 7.55 9.13 1.83
C THR A 94 6.56 10.20 2.22
N ILE A 95 5.37 10.10 1.64
CA ILE A 95 4.17 10.84 2.03
C ILE A 95 3.20 9.84 2.61
N LEU A 96 2.72 10.07 3.83
CA LEU A 96 1.71 9.24 4.49
C LEU A 96 0.59 10.14 5.00
N VAL A 97 -0.65 9.84 4.63
CA VAL A 97 -1.84 10.59 5.02
C VAL A 97 -2.78 9.68 5.80
N TYR A 98 -3.20 10.10 6.98
CA TYR A 98 -4.22 9.39 7.75
C TYR A 98 -5.62 9.70 7.22
N LEU A 99 -6.40 8.68 6.89
CA LEU A 99 -7.74 8.85 6.33
C LEU A 99 -8.83 8.93 7.40
N ARG A 100 -8.52 8.54 8.63
CA ARG A 100 -9.41 8.57 9.79
C ARG A 100 -8.64 8.84 11.08
N ASP A 101 -9.35 9.35 12.08
CA ASP A 101 -8.87 9.36 13.45
C ASP A 101 -8.79 7.92 13.99
N VAL A 102 -7.87 7.70 14.92
CA VAL A 102 -7.75 6.44 15.67
C VAL A 102 -7.88 6.76 17.15
N ASP A 103 -8.81 6.09 17.82
CA ASP A 103 -9.15 6.35 19.21
C ASP A 103 -7.93 6.14 20.12
N GLU A 104 -7.29 4.98 19.99
CA GLU A 104 -6.16 4.56 20.82
C GLU A 104 -5.17 3.68 20.04
N GLY A 105 -3.88 3.96 20.20
CA GLY A 105 -2.79 3.31 19.46
C GLY A 105 -2.72 3.75 18.00
N GLY A 106 -2.11 2.92 17.16
CA GLY A 106 -2.00 3.16 15.72
C GLY A 106 -1.00 4.25 15.32
N GLU A 107 -0.21 4.79 16.25
CA GLU A 107 0.75 5.86 15.97
C GLU A 107 1.77 5.46 14.89
N THR A 108 2.22 6.43 14.10
CA THR A 108 3.47 6.26 13.35
C THR A 108 4.59 6.73 14.25
N LYS A 109 5.50 5.82 14.60
CA LYS A 109 6.62 6.08 15.52
C LYS A 109 7.92 6.10 14.75
N PHE A 110 8.79 7.06 15.06
CA PHE A 110 10.18 7.15 14.62
C PHE A 110 11.08 6.99 15.85
N PRO A 111 11.42 5.75 16.25
CA PRO A 111 12.04 5.49 17.55
C PRO A 111 13.39 6.19 17.71
N GLN A 112 14.20 6.26 16.64
CA GLN A 112 15.50 6.93 16.69
C GLN A 112 15.40 8.44 16.90
N LEU A 113 14.26 9.04 16.55
CA LEU A 113 14.01 10.47 16.70
C LEU A 113 13.19 10.79 17.96
N GLY A 114 12.70 9.79 18.69
CA GLY A 114 11.78 9.99 19.81
C GLY A 114 10.42 10.57 19.41
N ILE A 115 10.05 10.48 18.12
CA ILE A 115 8.80 11.05 17.59
C ILE A 115 7.71 9.98 17.55
N SER A 116 6.51 10.34 17.99
CA SER A 116 5.31 9.50 17.89
C SER A 116 4.13 10.36 17.45
N VAL A 117 3.53 10.02 16.31
CA VAL A 117 2.43 10.80 15.73
C VAL A 117 1.13 10.03 15.83
N LYS A 118 0.15 10.58 16.54
CA LYS A 118 -1.21 10.03 16.62
C LYS A 118 -1.95 10.22 15.29
N PRO A 119 -2.61 9.18 14.74
CA PRO A 119 -3.40 9.31 13.53
C PRO A 119 -4.55 10.30 13.74
N ARG A 120 -4.57 11.34 12.92
CA ARG A 120 -5.70 12.28 12.83
C ARG A 120 -6.12 12.45 11.38
N LYS A 121 -7.43 12.38 11.12
CA LYS A 121 -7.97 12.45 9.77
C LYS A 121 -7.45 13.68 9.02
N GLY A 122 -6.89 13.46 7.83
CA GLY A 122 -6.33 14.50 6.97
C GLY A 122 -4.92 14.96 7.32
N LEU A 123 -4.36 14.56 8.47
CA LEU A 123 -2.97 14.84 8.81
C LEU A 123 -2.05 14.04 7.87
N ALA A 124 -1.06 14.73 7.31
CA ALA A 124 -0.03 14.15 6.47
C ALA A 124 1.33 14.21 7.18
N LEU A 125 2.09 13.12 7.06
CA LEU A 125 3.49 13.01 7.40
C LEU A 125 4.31 12.94 6.13
N ILE A 126 5.42 13.66 6.15
CA ILE A 126 6.35 13.76 5.03
C ILE A 126 7.74 13.65 5.62
N TRP A 127 8.55 12.72 5.12
CA TRP A 127 9.94 12.59 5.53
C TRP A 127 10.81 12.15 4.36
N ASN A 128 12.09 12.49 4.45
CA ASN A 128 13.12 11.95 3.59
C ASN A 128 13.62 10.65 4.22
N SER A 129 13.68 9.60 3.41
CA SER A 129 14.23 8.30 3.79
C SER A 129 15.73 8.24 3.53
N MET A 130 16.28 9.18 2.76
CA MET A 130 17.70 9.24 2.42
C MET A 130 18.39 10.48 2.97
N ASN A 131 19.69 10.36 3.27
CA ASN A 131 20.55 11.47 3.65
C ASN A 131 21.00 12.29 2.41
N SER A 132 21.78 13.36 2.63
CA SER A 132 22.27 14.25 1.56
C SER A 132 23.22 13.57 0.56
N ARG A 133 23.73 12.37 0.85
CA ARG A 133 24.57 11.56 -0.04
C ARG A 133 23.77 10.53 -0.85
N GLY A 134 22.45 10.51 -0.69
CA GLY A 134 21.56 9.54 -1.34
C GLY A 134 21.63 8.15 -0.72
N GLU A 135 22.12 8.02 0.50
CA GLU A 135 22.14 6.76 1.25
C GLU A 135 20.89 6.66 2.12
N CYS A 136 20.35 5.45 2.30
CA CYS A 136 19.25 5.22 3.21
C CYS A 136 19.62 5.69 4.63
N ASP A 137 18.86 6.62 5.18
CA ASP A 137 19.08 7.22 6.49
C ASP A 137 18.48 6.31 7.57
N PRO A 138 19.30 5.70 8.45
CA PRO A 138 18.78 4.84 9.51
C PRO A 138 17.84 5.55 10.48
N SER A 139 17.93 6.88 10.61
CA SER A 139 17.05 7.66 11.48
C SER A 139 15.61 7.72 10.95
N SER A 140 15.40 7.41 9.67
CA SER A 140 14.06 7.22 9.07
C SER A 140 13.36 5.93 9.51
N LEU A 141 14.00 5.12 10.37
CA LEU A 141 13.40 3.92 10.95
C LEU A 141 12.07 4.28 11.61
N HIS A 142 11.02 3.61 11.15
CA HIS A 142 9.68 3.84 11.65
C HIS A 142 8.86 2.56 11.73
N ASN A 143 7.76 2.64 12.49
CA ASN A 143 6.78 1.57 12.62
C ASN A 143 5.37 2.15 12.69
N ALA A 144 4.39 1.28 12.49
CA ALA A 144 3.01 1.55 12.88
C ALA A 144 2.73 0.80 14.18
N ALA A 145 2.51 1.53 15.27
CA ALA A 145 2.07 0.93 16.52
C ALA A 145 0.74 0.18 16.32
N LYS A 146 0.51 -0.84 17.13
CA LYS A 146 -0.75 -1.59 17.09
C LYS A 146 -1.93 -0.65 17.36
N VAL A 147 -3.01 -0.81 16.61
CA VAL A 147 -4.27 -0.15 16.91
C VAL A 147 -4.88 -0.81 18.15
N ILE A 148 -5.10 -0.07 19.23
CA ILE A 148 -5.68 -0.61 20.47
C ILE A 148 -7.20 -0.49 20.42
N LYS A 149 -7.71 0.64 19.93
CA LYS A 149 -9.14 0.90 19.74
C LYS A 149 -9.39 1.67 18.46
N GLY A 150 -10.43 1.29 17.73
CA GLY A 150 -10.75 1.84 16.42
C GLY A 150 -10.02 1.09 15.31
N HIS A 151 -9.79 1.77 14.18
CA HIS A 151 -9.32 1.10 12.96
C HIS A 151 -8.63 2.11 12.04
N LYS A 152 -7.35 1.88 11.73
CA LYS A 152 -6.47 2.85 11.05
C LYS A 152 -6.56 2.67 9.54
N PHE A 153 -6.62 3.77 8.81
CA PHE A 153 -6.54 3.82 7.36
C PHE A 153 -5.53 4.87 6.93
N ILE A 154 -4.64 4.52 6.02
CA ILE A 154 -3.65 5.44 5.45
C ILE A 154 -3.66 5.39 3.93
N ILE A 155 -3.34 6.52 3.29
CA ILE A 155 -2.76 6.54 1.95
C ILE A 155 -1.28 6.84 2.11
N GLN A 156 -0.43 6.09 1.43
CA GLN A 156 0.97 6.44 1.30
C GLN A 156 1.43 6.46 -0.15
N ARG A 157 2.41 7.31 -0.43
CA ARG A 157 3.07 7.40 -1.73
C ARG A 157 4.56 7.61 -1.51
N TRP A 158 5.35 6.82 -2.22
CA TRP A 158 6.79 6.93 -2.21
C TRP A 158 7.29 7.67 -3.42
N TYR A 159 8.36 8.43 -3.21
CA TYR A 159 9.07 9.17 -4.24
C TYR A 159 10.47 8.63 -4.38
N TYR A 160 10.96 8.62 -5.61
CA TYR A 160 12.27 8.13 -5.98
C TYR A 160 13.16 9.28 -6.44
N TYR A 161 14.48 9.11 -6.38
CA TYR A 161 15.44 10.16 -6.77
C TYR A 161 15.30 10.56 -8.26
N HIS A 162 14.85 9.63 -9.11
CA HIS A 162 14.55 9.89 -10.52
C HIS A 162 13.24 9.23 -10.93
N SER A 163 12.75 9.62 -12.11
CA SER A 163 11.54 9.05 -12.66
C SER A 163 11.74 7.59 -13.06
N PHE A 164 10.87 6.74 -12.55
CA PHE A 164 10.73 5.35 -12.95
C PHE A 164 9.31 5.11 -13.42
N PRO A 165 9.04 5.23 -14.74
CA PRO A 165 7.67 5.20 -15.26
C PRO A 165 6.88 3.95 -14.83
N ALA A 166 7.53 2.80 -14.73
CA ALA A 166 6.91 1.54 -14.31
C ALA A 166 6.41 1.54 -12.86
N LEU A 167 6.96 2.38 -11.97
CA LEU A 167 6.55 2.44 -10.56
C LEU A 167 5.32 3.35 -10.34
N GLY A 168 5.12 4.32 -11.24
CA GLY A 168 4.01 5.27 -11.19
C GLY A 168 2.87 4.96 -12.16
N LYS A 169 2.96 3.88 -12.94
CA LYS A 169 1.93 3.47 -13.91
C LYS A 169 1.46 2.05 -13.64
N ARG A 170 0.17 1.82 -13.85
CA ARG A 170 -0.38 0.47 -13.83
C ARG A 170 0.26 -0.35 -14.95
N PRO A 171 0.78 -1.56 -14.67
CA PRO A 171 1.18 -2.48 -15.71
C PRO A 171 0.01 -2.76 -16.65
N PRO A 172 0.25 -2.98 -17.95
CA PRO A 172 -0.83 -3.40 -18.84
C PRO A 172 -1.47 -4.68 -18.28
N GLN A 173 -2.80 -4.78 -18.37
CA GLN A 173 -3.48 -6.01 -17.97
C GLN A 173 -2.92 -7.17 -18.80
N PRO A 174 -2.64 -8.33 -18.17
CA PRO A 174 -2.26 -9.51 -18.92
C PRO A 174 -3.40 -9.86 -19.89
N LYS A 175 -3.05 -10.51 -21.01
CA LYS A 175 -4.07 -11.07 -21.92
C LYS A 175 -4.85 -12.13 -21.14
N LEU A 176 -6.08 -11.81 -20.77
CA LEU A 176 -6.96 -12.75 -20.08
C LEU A 176 -7.56 -13.73 -21.11
N PRO A 177 -7.78 -15.00 -20.76
CA PRO A 177 -8.56 -15.92 -21.58
C PRO A 177 -10.00 -15.39 -21.77
N GLN A 178 -10.65 -15.79 -22.87
CA GLN A 178 -12.07 -15.49 -23.09
C GLN A 178 -12.90 -16.08 -21.96
N ARG A 179 -13.82 -15.28 -21.41
CA ARG A 179 -14.66 -15.64 -20.27
C ARG A 179 -16.11 -15.86 -20.70
N GLY A 180 -16.79 -16.77 -20.01
CA GLY A 180 -18.24 -16.92 -20.11
C GLY A 180 -18.98 -15.74 -19.47
N THR A 181 -20.23 -15.54 -19.85
CA THR A 181 -21.09 -14.37 -19.53
C THR A 181 -21.25 -14.07 -18.03
N TYR A 182 -20.90 -15.01 -17.14
CA TYR A 182 -21.03 -14.88 -15.68
C TYR A 182 -19.76 -15.32 -14.93
N GLN A 183 -18.63 -15.46 -15.61
CA GLN A 183 -17.38 -15.88 -14.97
C GLN A 183 -16.70 -14.68 -14.27
N PRO A 184 -16.55 -14.70 -12.94
CA PRO A 184 -15.96 -13.60 -12.20
C PRO A 184 -14.52 -13.32 -12.64
N ARG A 185 -14.09 -12.06 -12.48
CA ARG A 185 -12.74 -11.63 -12.86
C ARG A 185 -11.76 -11.99 -11.75
N VAL A 186 -10.79 -12.85 -12.06
CA VAL A 186 -9.61 -13.08 -11.22
C VAL A 186 -8.40 -12.66 -12.05
N SER A 187 -7.65 -11.64 -11.62
CA SER A 187 -6.34 -11.36 -12.20
C SER A 187 -5.26 -11.53 -11.14
N CYS A 188 -4.33 -12.43 -11.42
CA CYS A 188 -3.08 -12.51 -10.67
C CYS A 188 -2.16 -11.45 -11.25
N ASP A 189 -1.78 -10.45 -10.45
CA ASP A 189 -0.67 -9.58 -10.84
C ASP A 189 0.62 -10.41 -10.81
N GLU A 190 1.35 -10.45 -11.92
CA GLU A 190 2.76 -10.86 -11.90
C GLU A 190 3.55 -9.77 -11.14
N TYR A 191 3.48 -9.82 -9.83
CA TYR A 191 4.39 -9.11 -8.95
C TYR A 191 5.46 -10.11 -8.53
N GLU A 192 6.73 -9.75 -8.65
CA GLU A 192 7.89 -10.53 -8.16
C GLU A 192 7.82 -10.94 -6.66
N GLN A 193 6.74 -10.56 -5.96
CA GLN A 193 6.48 -10.85 -4.55
C GLN A 193 5.10 -11.49 -4.26
N GLY A 194 4.45 -12.12 -5.26
CA GLY A 194 3.41 -13.14 -4.99
C GLY A 194 2.12 -12.66 -4.29
N SER A 195 1.57 -11.49 -4.62
CA SER A 195 0.23 -11.11 -4.15
C SER A 195 -0.84 -11.52 -5.15
N CYS A 196 -1.53 -12.62 -4.88
CA CYS A 196 -2.79 -12.94 -5.55
C CYS A 196 -3.87 -12.02 -4.99
N ARG A 197 -4.41 -11.11 -5.81
CA ARG A 197 -5.50 -10.22 -5.42
C ARG A 197 -6.77 -10.64 -6.14
N TRP A 198 -7.84 -10.84 -5.38
CA TRP A 198 -9.18 -10.70 -5.93
C TRP A 198 -9.38 -9.23 -6.27
N TYR A 199 -9.52 -8.94 -7.56
CA TYR A 199 -9.87 -7.62 -8.04
C TYR A 199 -11.33 -7.62 -8.46
N ASP A 200 -12.19 -7.18 -7.54
CA ASP A 200 -13.08 -6.10 -7.94
C ASP A 200 -12.26 -4.83 -7.72
N GLU A 201 -11.60 -4.29 -8.75
CA GLU A 201 -10.97 -2.97 -8.62
C GLU A 201 -12.08 -1.94 -8.58
N TRP A 202 -12.50 -1.56 -7.38
CA TRP A 202 -13.39 -0.43 -7.19
C TRP A 202 -12.64 0.84 -7.61
N ASN A 203 -12.89 1.34 -8.82
CA ASN A 203 -12.58 2.72 -9.15
C ASN A 203 -13.71 3.60 -8.59
N TYR A 204 -13.53 4.92 -8.64
CA TYR A 204 -14.56 5.85 -8.14
C TYR A 204 -15.94 5.55 -8.75
N ASP A 205 -15.98 5.21 -10.03
CA ASP A 205 -17.21 4.93 -10.75
C ASP A 205 -17.88 3.62 -10.25
N HIS A 206 -17.11 2.58 -9.93
CA HIS A 206 -17.63 1.34 -9.32
C HIS A 206 -18.14 1.56 -7.88
N ILE A 207 -17.54 2.48 -7.11
CA ILE A 207 -18.04 2.85 -5.78
C ILE A 207 -19.37 3.59 -5.91
N VAL A 208 -19.48 4.52 -6.86
CA VAL A 208 -20.73 5.22 -7.14
C VAL A 208 -21.81 4.23 -7.57
N ASP A 209 -21.49 3.31 -8.47
CA ASP A 209 -22.42 2.33 -9.02
C ASP A 209 -22.90 1.31 -7.96
N TYR A 210 -21.99 0.80 -7.12
CA TYR A 210 -22.39 -0.05 -5.99
C TYR A 210 -23.26 0.69 -4.98
N THR A 211 -22.93 1.94 -4.65
CA THR A 211 -23.73 2.75 -3.72
C THR A 211 -25.13 3.01 -4.27
N ALA A 212 -25.25 3.20 -5.59
CA ALA A 212 -26.54 3.37 -6.25
C ALA A 212 -27.38 2.08 -6.29
N ASN A 213 -26.75 0.91 -6.24
CA ASN A 213 -27.43 -0.38 -6.37
C ASN A 213 -27.59 -1.14 -5.03
N LEU A 214 -27.22 -0.52 -3.91
CA LEU A 214 -27.23 -1.12 -2.58
C LEU A 214 -28.63 -1.53 -2.09
N GLU A 215 -29.68 -0.87 -2.57
CA GLU A 215 -31.09 -1.20 -2.26
C GLU A 215 -31.62 -2.42 -3.03
N ASN A 216 -30.99 -2.80 -4.14
CA ASN A 216 -31.41 -3.93 -4.98
C ASN A 216 -30.70 -5.25 -4.63
N LEU A 217 -29.82 -5.23 -3.63
CA LEU A 217 -28.99 -6.36 -3.20
C LEU A 217 -29.40 -6.93 -1.83
N ILE A 218 -30.53 -6.47 -1.28
CA ILE A 218 -31.16 -6.98 -0.05
C ILE A 218 -32.41 -7.77 -0.42
#